data_AF-A0A822CNA3-F1
#
_entry.id   AF-A0A822CNA3-F1
#
_cell.length_a   1.000
_cell.length_b   1.000
_cell.length_c   1.000
_cell.angle_alpha   90.00
_cell.angle_beta   90.00
_cell.angle_gamma   90.00
#
_symmetry.space_group_name_H-M   'P 1'
#
loop_
_entity.id
_entity.type
_entity.pdbx_description
1 polymer ?
#
loop_
_entity_poly.entity_id
_entity_poly.type
_entity_poly.pdbx_seq_one_letter_code
_entity_poly.pdbx_strand_id
1 'polypeptide(L)' 'MDDLYTLIRDKTKTQEGSHRVAAEIVAGMIRGSKHWTLDMLDELWKKLTPFLNEVCTNLSVETVSHWGSCFKYGM' A
#
# COMPACT_ATOMS: atom_id res chain seq x y z
N MET A 1 -11.05 1.70 1.79
CA MET A 1 -10.14 1.51 0.65
C MET A 1 -10.00 2.81 -0.12
N ASP A 2 -11.10 3.56 -0.30
CA ASP A 2 -11.11 4.86 -1.00
C ASP A 2 -10.14 5.90 -0.42
N ASP A 3 -9.96 5.92 0.90
CA ASP A 3 -8.96 6.79 1.54
C ASP A 3 -7.52 6.45 1.12
N LEU A 4 -7.19 5.16 0.97
CA LEU A 4 -5.87 4.75 0.49
C LEU A 4 -5.65 5.18 -0.96
N TYR A 5 -6.67 5.06 -1.82
CA TYR A 5 -6.62 5.56 -3.19
C TYR A 5 -6.41 7.09 -3.22
N THR A 6 -7.02 7.82 -2.28
CA THR A 6 -6.82 9.26 -2.15
C THR A 6 -5.37 9.60 -1.80
N LEU A 7 -4.76 8.85 -0.88
CA LEU A 7 -3.36 9.06 -0.47
C LEU A 7 -2.36 8.82 -1.61
N ILE A 8 -2.55 7.77 -2.42
CA ILE A 8 -1.62 7.44 -3.52
C ILE A 8 -1.84 8.29 -4.78
N ARG A 9 -2.93 9.06 -4.83
CA ARG A 9 -3.23 10.02 -5.90
C ARG A 9 -2.89 11.45 -5.52
N ASP A 10 -2.38 11.68 -4.30
CA ASP A 10 -1.93 13.00 -3.86
C ASP A 10 -0.73 13.44 -4.69
N LYS A 11 -0.90 14.52 -5.46
CA LYS A 11 0.15 15.16 -6.28
C LYS A 11 0.61 16.49 -5.71
N THR A 12 0.28 16.78 -4.46
CA THR A 12 0.65 18.03 -3.79
C THR A 12 2.00 17.89 -3.09
N LYS A 13 2.44 18.92 -2.37
CA LYS A 13 3.69 18.90 -1.59
C LYS A 13 3.69 17.83 -0.48
N THR A 14 2.54 17.27 -0.12
CA THR A 14 2.42 16.21 0.89
C THR A 14 2.51 14.81 0.31
N GLN A 15 2.69 14.65 -1.01
CA GLN A 15 2.71 13.34 -1.69
C GLN A 15 3.61 12.30 -1.01
N GLU A 16 4.79 12.70 -0.56
CA GLU A 16 5.74 11.80 0.11
C GLU A 16 5.15 11.24 1.42
N GLY A 17 4.57 12.12 2.24
CA GLY A 17 3.91 11.74 3.48
C GLY A 17 2.68 10.87 3.22
N SER A 18 1.88 11.22 2.20
CA SER A 18 0.69 10.47 1.82
C SER A 18 1.04 9.04 1.37
N HIS A 19 2.05 8.88 0.51
CA HIS A 19 2.54 7.57 0.09
C HIS A 19 3.18 6.80 1.25
N ARG A 20 3.90 7.46 2.17
CA ARG A 20 4.47 6.79 3.35
C ARG A 20 3.38 6.21 4.25
N VAL A 21 2.35 6.98 4.57
CA VAL A 21 1.22 6.50 5.38
C VAL A 21 0.50 5.34 4.69
N ALA A 22 0.22 5.46 3.38
CA ALA A 22 -0.40 4.39 2.62
C ALA A 22 0.44 3.09 2.65
N ALA A 23 1.76 3.22 2.45
CA ALA A 23 2.70 2.11 2.49
C ALA A 23 2.76 1.44 3.88
N GLU A 24 2.78 2.22 4.96
CA GLU A 24 2.79 1.69 6.34
C GLU A 24 1.49 0.94 6.68
N ILE A 25 0.34 1.48 6.27
CA ILE A 25 -0.96 0.82 6.47
C ILE A 25 -1.00 -0.52 5.72
N VAL A 26 -0.52 -0.55 4.46
CA VAL A 26 -0.45 -1.78 3.65
C VAL A 26 0.49 -2.81 4.27
N ALA A 27 1.68 -2.40 4.69
CA ALA A 27 2.61 -3.28 5.40
C ALA A 27 2.01 -3.83 6.71
N GLY A 28 1.20 -3.04 7.41
CA GLY A 28 0.46 -3.46 8.59
C GLY A 28 -0.61 -4.51 8.26
N MET A 29 -1.39 -4.30 7.19
CA MET A 29 -2.40 -5.27 6.74
C MET A 29 -1.79 -6.61 6.34
N ILE A 30 -0.70 -6.60 5.56
CA ILE A 30 -0.04 -7.84 5.12
C ILE A 30 0.47 -8.62 6.33
N ARG A 31 1.26 -8.00 7.22
CA ARG A 31 1.77 -8.65 8.42
C ARG A 31 0.68 -9.10 9.39
N GLY A 32 -0.36 -8.27 9.56
CA GLY A 32 -1.50 -8.58 10.42
C GLY A 32 -2.31 -9.77 9.94
N SER A 33 -2.21 -10.11 8.65
CA SER A 33 -2.95 -11.22 8.03
C SER A 33 -2.28 -12.59 8.20
N LYS A 34 -1.10 -12.68 8.83
CA LYS A 34 -0.32 -13.93 8.98
C LYS A 34 -1.11 -15.13 9.52
N HIS A 35 -2.09 -14.89 10.39
CA HIS A 35 -2.90 -15.92 11.05
C HIS A 35 -4.35 -15.95 10.56
N TRP A 36 -4.67 -15.23 9.48
CA TRP A 36 -6.01 -15.24 8.91
C TRP A 36 -6.29 -16.57 8.21
N THR A 37 -7.57 -16.89 8.06
CA THR A 37 -7.98 -18.04 7.22
C THR A 37 -7.67 -17.76 5.76
N LEU A 38 -7.60 -18.82 4.95
CA LEU A 38 -7.35 -18.69 3.52
C LEU A 38 -8.38 -17.77 2.83
N ASP A 39 -9.65 -17.90 3.18
CA ASP A 39 -10.74 -17.08 2.59
C ASP A 39 -10.54 -15.59 2.90
N MET A 40 -10.15 -15.25 4.13
CA MET A 40 -9.87 -13.87 4.52
C MET A 40 -8.63 -13.32 3.81
N LEU A 41 -7.62 -14.15 3.62
CA LEU A 41 -6.40 -13.78 2.89
C LEU A 41 -6.70 -13.55 1.40
N ASP A 42 -7.53 -14.40 0.79
CA ASP A 42 -7.97 -14.25 -0.61
C ASP A 42 -8.75 -12.95 -0.81
N GLU A 43 -9.68 -12.63 0.11
CA GLU A 43 -10.41 -11.35 0.09
C GLU A 43 -9.51 -10.13 0.30
N LEU A 44 -8.45 -10.26 1.11
CA LEU A 44 -7.45 -9.20 1.28
C LEU A 44 -6.70 -8.95 -0.04
N TRP A 45 -6.16 -10.01 -0.65
CA TRP A 45 -5.37 -9.88 -1.88
C TRP A 45 -6.23 -9.43 -3.08
N LYS A 46 -7.48 -9.88 -3.20
CA LYS A 46 -8.42 -9.36 -4.21
C LYS A 46 -8.58 -7.84 -4.15
N LYS A 47 -8.49 -7.24 -2.96
CA LYS A 47 -8.55 -5.78 -2.76
C LYS A 47 -7.19 -5.12 -2.93
N LEU A 48 -6.11 -5.72 -2.43
CA LEU A 48 -4.77 -5.16 -2.50
C LEU A 48 -4.18 -5.19 -3.90
N THR A 49 -4.38 -6.25 -4.68
CA THR A 49 -3.82 -6.37 -6.04
C THR A 49 -4.15 -5.19 -6.95
N PRO A 50 -5.43 -4.79 -7.15
CA PRO A 50 -5.74 -3.63 -7.99
C PRO A 50 -5.18 -2.32 -7.40
N PHE A 51 -5.15 -2.20 -6.08
CA PHE A 51 -4.57 -1.03 -5.42
C PHE A 51 -3.05 -0.94 -5.64
N LEU A 52 -2.31 -2.05 -5.54
CA LEU A 52 -0.88 -2.09 -5.80
C LEU A 52 -0.55 -1.79 -7.28
N ASN A 53 -1.41 -2.20 -8.22
CA ASN A 53 -1.28 -1.78 -9.61
C ASN A 53 -1.40 -0.25 -9.74
N GLU A 54 -2.39 0.36 -9.08
CA GLU A 54 -2.56 1.82 -9.08
C GLU A 54 -1.36 2.54 -8.44
N VAL A 55 -0.81 1.99 -7.35
CA VAL A 55 0.44 2.49 -6.73
C VAL A 55 1.54 2.56 -7.77
N CYS A 56 1.78 1.48 -8.50
CA CYS A 56 2.82 1.43 -9.53
C CYS A 56 2.65 2.52 -10.60
N THR A 57 1.41 2.89 -10.95
CA THR A 57 1.13 3.97 -11.91
C THR A 57 1.32 5.38 -11.35
N ASN A 58 1.30 5.55 -10.03
CA ASN A 58 1.46 6.84 -9.35
C ASN A 58 2.83 6.99 -8.63
N LEU A 59 3.75 6.04 -8.84
CA LEU A 59 5.08 6.12 -8.24
C LEU A 59 5.88 7.32 -8.79
N SER A 60 6.64 7.93 -7.89
CA SER A 60 7.62 8.96 -8.18
C SER A 60 8.98 8.56 -7.58
N VAL A 61 10.05 9.26 -7.99
CA VAL A 61 11.41 9.02 -7.46
C VAL A 61 11.46 9.19 -5.94
N GLU A 62 10.66 10.10 -5.39
CA GLU A 62 10.60 10.38 -3.96
C GLU A 62 9.87 9.27 -3.20
N THR A 63 8.84 8.67 -3.81
CA THR A 63 7.93 7.73 -3.14
C THR A 63 8.29 6.25 -3.31
N VAL A 64 9.09 5.90 -4.32
CA VAL A 64 9.49 4.50 -4.59
C VAL A 64 10.21 3.85 -3.41
N SER A 65 10.98 4.62 -2.65
CA SER A 65 11.73 4.14 -1.48
C SER A 65 10.82 3.65 -0.35
N HIS A 66 9.67 4.30 -0.15
CA HIS A 66 8.67 3.93 0.85
C HIS A 66 8.00 2.60 0.51
N TRP A 67 7.62 2.42 -0.75
CA TRP A 67 7.02 1.16 -1.23
C TRP A 67 8.04 0.01 -1.24
N GLY A 68 9.30 0.28 -1.62
CA GLY A 68 10.38 -0.70 -1.49
C GLY A 68 10.59 -1.15 -0.04
N SER A 69 10.51 -0.23 0.92
CA SER A 69 10.57 -0.54 2.35
C SER A 69 9.33 -1.30 2.83
N CYS A 70 8.13 -0.91 2.38
CA CYS A 70 6.88 -1.62 2.67
C CYS A 70 6.95 -3.09 2.26
N PHE A 71 7.42 -3.41 1.05
CA PHE A 71 7.54 -4.80 0.62
C PHE A 71 8.66 -5.54 1.34
N LYS A 72 9.80 -4.88 1.60
CA LYS A 72 10.94 -5.49 2.31
C LYS A 72 10.62 -5.87 3.76
N TYR A 73 9.82 -5.05 4.45
CA TYR A 73 9.53 -5.21 5.88
C TYR A 73 8.09 -5.65 6.18
N GLY A 74 7.22 -5.64 5.17
CA GLY A 74 5.80 -5.97 5.28
C GLY A 74 5.43 -7.35 4.75
N MET A 75 6.28 -7.99 3.93
CA MET A 75 6.14 -9.40 3.53
C MET A 75 7.07 -10.31 4.34
#